data_AF-B0SK12-F1
#
_entry.id   AF-B0SK12-F1
#
_cell.length_a   1.000
_cell.length_b   1.000
_cell.length_c   1.000
_cell.angle_alpha   90.00
_cell.angle_beta   90.00
_cell.angle_gamma   90.00
#
_symmetry.space_group_name_H-M   'P 1'
#
loop_
_entity.id
_entity.type
_entity.pdbx_description
1 polymer ?
#
loop_
_entity_poly.entity_id
_entity_poly.type
_entity_poly.pdbx_seq_one_letter_code
_entity_poly.pdbx_strand_id
1 'polypeptide(L)'
;MKKNTLFYFALSILVVSITDISSNEQFTSNQANWKTLQSKPLAAGNTAHDPDSVKWITKAQWDASKWDGKTIYDPTKMTKSQFFASICPSADRVRGIREVFYKTNPFKDNKNPTKAELDEWHRIAINHVRALVGYTSADRQIQKDQCMFKRALWGDERKFTTMWDAKYPGTNGSAAGPCQGSSNAHCEASFIPSAEDQAPYFSGTELVCKATAGSEGVFSGPKSNIPWSIKWSRAFCNTLAAEGFWGGHVGPWFHREKFGFSFWDKDINNNNSTAVLRAKWTGTLMPSLYPKP
;
A
#
# COMPACT_ATOMS: atom_id res chain seq x y z
N MET A 1 -28.82 21.91 -55.03
CA MET A 1 -29.08 20.95 -53.92
C MET A 1 -27.73 20.51 -53.34
N LYS A 2 -27.30 21.09 -52.21
CA LYS A 2 -26.13 20.62 -51.45
C LYS A 2 -26.66 20.08 -50.11
N LYS A 3 -26.53 18.77 -49.88
CA LYS A 3 -26.92 18.13 -48.62
C LYS A 3 -25.75 18.28 -47.64
N ASN A 4 -25.98 19.03 -46.56
CA ASN A 4 -25.09 19.07 -45.41
C ASN A 4 -25.35 17.85 -44.54
N THR A 5 -24.37 16.97 -44.44
CA THR A 5 -24.39 15.83 -43.50
C THR A 5 -23.78 16.33 -42.19
N LEU A 6 -24.62 16.56 -41.18
CA LEU A 6 -24.20 16.82 -39.80
C LEU A 6 -23.70 15.50 -39.20
N PHE A 7 -22.41 15.41 -38.87
CA PHE A 7 -21.87 14.36 -38.03
C PHE A 7 -22.11 14.72 -36.55
N TYR A 8 -23.03 14.00 -35.90
CA TYR A 8 -23.17 14.02 -34.45
C TYR A 8 -22.06 13.16 -33.84
N PHE A 9 -21.09 13.80 -33.17
CA PHE A 9 -20.18 13.11 -32.25
C PHE A 9 -20.94 12.78 -30.97
N ALA A 10 -21.30 11.51 -30.79
CA ALA A 10 -21.79 11.00 -29.51
C ALA A 10 -20.62 10.98 -28.51
N LEU A 11 -20.67 11.87 -27.53
CA LEU A 11 -19.75 11.89 -26.39
C LEU A 11 -20.15 10.75 -25.45
N SER A 12 -19.56 9.57 -25.62
CA SER A 12 -19.71 8.45 -24.70
C SER A 12 -19.02 8.79 -23.37
N ILE A 13 -19.79 9.32 -22.41
CA ILE A 13 -19.37 9.40 -21.01
C ILE A 13 -19.30 7.96 -20.50
N LEU A 14 -18.09 7.45 -20.33
CA LEU A 14 -17.83 6.17 -19.68
C LEU A 14 -18.22 6.29 -18.21
N VAL A 15 -19.47 5.96 -17.89
CA VAL A 15 -19.90 5.74 -16.51
C VAL A 15 -19.23 4.45 -16.07
N VAL A 16 -18.08 4.56 -15.41
CA VAL A 16 -17.51 3.44 -14.64
C VAL A 16 -18.57 3.07 -13.61
N SER A 17 -19.27 1.97 -13.85
CA SER A 17 -20.22 1.39 -12.89
C SER A 17 -19.42 1.03 -11.63
N ILE A 18 -19.56 1.87 -10.60
CA ILE A 18 -19.12 1.58 -9.24
C ILE A 18 -20.12 0.55 -8.71
N THR A 19 -19.93 -0.71 -9.08
CA THR A 19 -20.65 -1.83 -8.48
C THR A 19 -19.82 -2.36 -7.33
N ASP A 20 -20.46 -2.35 -6.15
CA ASP A 20 -20.11 -2.98 -4.88
C ASP A 20 -18.78 -2.61 -4.18
N ILE A 21 -18.85 -1.51 -3.42
CA ILE A 21 -18.07 -1.36 -2.18
C ILE A 21 -18.64 -2.34 -1.14
N SER A 22 -18.39 -3.63 -1.36
CA SER A 22 -18.83 -4.72 -0.46
C SER A 22 -17.94 -5.96 -0.62
N SER A 23 -16.62 -5.80 -0.60
CA SER A 23 -15.81 -6.88 -0.04
C SER A 23 -15.36 -6.48 1.35
N ASN A 24 -16.23 -6.74 2.34
CA ASN A 24 -15.87 -6.81 3.77
C ASN A 24 -14.87 -7.94 4.07
N GLU A 25 -14.22 -8.49 3.06
CA GLU A 25 -13.29 -9.58 3.19
C GLU A 25 -11.98 -9.05 3.78
N GLN A 26 -11.61 -9.59 4.94
CA GLN A 26 -10.41 -9.24 5.66
C GLN A 26 -9.23 -10.10 5.18
N PHE A 27 -8.23 -9.48 4.58
CA PHE A 27 -7.03 -10.17 4.09
C PHE A 27 -5.92 -10.12 5.14
N THR A 28 -5.81 -9.02 5.88
CA THR A 28 -4.94 -8.92 7.05
C THR A 28 -5.40 -9.89 8.14
N SER A 29 -4.48 -10.68 8.68
CA SER A 29 -4.83 -11.67 9.71
C SER A 29 -5.15 -11.04 11.07
N ASN A 30 -5.92 -11.73 11.92
CA ASN A 30 -6.23 -11.26 13.28
C ASN A 30 -4.97 -11.18 14.17
N GLN A 31 -3.99 -12.03 13.88
CA GLN A 31 -2.67 -12.10 14.50
C GLN A 31 -1.85 -10.83 14.29
N ALA A 32 -2.10 -10.06 13.23
CA ALA A 32 -1.44 -8.77 13.02
C ALA A 32 -1.78 -7.80 14.17
N ASN A 33 -0.79 -7.47 15.00
CA ASN A 33 -0.99 -6.61 16.16
C ASN A 33 -0.95 -5.13 15.76
N TRP A 34 -2.12 -4.59 15.42
CA TRP A 34 -2.28 -3.19 15.04
C TRP A 34 -2.74 -2.29 16.19
N LYS A 35 -2.80 -2.80 17.43
CA LYS A 35 -3.35 -2.05 18.58
C LYS A 35 -2.64 -0.71 18.78
N THR A 36 -1.31 -0.67 18.68
CA THR A 36 -0.55 0.57 18.82
C THR A 36 -0.67 1.46 17.57
N LEU A 37 -0.67 0.87 16.38
CA LEU A 37 -0.85 1.61 15.12
C LEU A 37 -2.24 2.27 15.01
N GLN A 38 -3.24 1.70 15.70
CA GLN A 38 -4.59 2.23 15.83
C GLN A 38 -4.66 3.37 16.87
N SER A 39 -4.08 3.17 18.05
CA SER A 39 -4.24 4.11 19.17
C SER A 39 -3.28 5.30 19.13
N LYS A 40 -2.03 5.11 18.66
CA LYS A 40 -0.99 6.15 18.67
C LYS A 40 -1.34 7.40 17.86
N PRO A 41 -2.02 7.33 16.69
CA PRO A 41 -2.45 8.54 15.99
C PRO A 41 -3.37 9.43 16.83
N LEU A 42 -4.30 8.84 17.59
CA LEU A 42 -5.20 9.58 18.48
C LEU A 42 -4.44 10.13 19.68
N ALA A 43 -3.56 9.32 20.29
CA ALA A 43 -2.71 9.75 21.41
C ALA A 43 -1.73 10.88 21.01
N ALA A 44 -1.35 10.96 19.73
CA ALA A 44 -0.58 12.06 19.18
C ALA A 44 -1.42 13.34 18.94
N GLY A 45 -2.71 13.33 19.23
CA GLY A 45 -3.62 14.47 19.14
C GLY A 45 -4.34 14.62 17.80
N ASN A 46 -4.31 13.61 16.93
CA ASN A 46 -5.24 13.57 15.78
C ASN A 46 -6.63 13.17 16.27
N THR A 47 -7.68 13.62 15.59
CA THR A 47 -9.06 13.34 16.01
C THR A 47 -9.62 12.01 15.50
N ALA A 48 -9.01 11.44 14.45
CA ALA A 48 -9.36 10.18 13.80
C ALA A 48 -8.25 9.77 12.79
N HIS A 49 -8.51 8.76 11.95
CA HIS A 49 -7.59 8.26 10.93
C HIS A 49 -7.79 8.84 9.52
N ASP A 50 -8.79 9.69 9.30
CA ASP A 50 -9.03 10.38 8.02
C ASP A 50 -8.05 11.55 7.77
N PRO A 51 -7.97 12.07 6.52
CA PRO A 51 -7.06 13.17 6.20
C PRO A 51 -7.31 14.49 6.94
N ASP A 52 -8.56 14.85 7.26
CA ASP A 52 -8.87 16.15 7.89
C ASP A 52 -8.58 16.12 9.39
N SER A 53 -8.53 14.92 9.97
CA SER A 53 -8.10 14.68 11.33
C SER A 53 -6.59 14.80 11.56
N VAL A 54 -5.78 14.92 10.49
CA VAL A 54 -4.32 15.06 10.58
C VAL A 54 -3.94 16.48 10.99
N LYS A 55 -3.58 16.69 12.26
CA LYS A 55 -3.41 18.05 12.82
C LYS A 55 -2.25 18.87 12.24
N TRP A 56 -1.21 18.22 11.71
CA TRP A 56 -0.02 18.91 11.21
C TRP A 56 -0.09 19.23 9.72
N ILE A 57 -1.14 18.79 9.02
CA ILE A 57 -1.36 19.11 7.62
C ILE A 57 -2.48 20.15 7.55
N THR A 58 -2.12 21.35 7.13
CA THR A 58 -3.09 22.45 7.07
C THR A 58 -4.06 22.28 5.91
N LYS A 59 -5.21 22.95 5.99
CA LYS A 59 -6.16 23.01 4.87
C LYS A 59 -5.51 23.52 3.58
N ALA A 60 -4.67 24.55 3.65
CA ALA A 60 -3.95 25.08 2.49
C ALA A 60 -3.00 24.05 1.87
N GLN A 61 -2.33 23.25 2.70
CA GLN A 61 -1.49 22.14 2.26
C GLN A 61 -2.30 21.06 1.55
N TRP A 62 -3.49 20.72 2.06
CA TRP A 62 -4.41 19.81 1.38
C TRP A 62 -4.92 20.37 0.07
N ASP A 63 -5.36 21.63 0.05
CA ASP A 63 -5.87 22.30 -1.16
C ASP A 63 -4.80 22.39 -2.26
N ALA A 64 -3.54 22.67 -1.92
CA ALA A 64 -2.42 22.67 -2.86
C ALA A 64 -2.03 21.27 -3.37
N SER A 65 -2.47 20.22 -2.67
CA SER A 65 -2.21 18.82 -3.03
C SER A 65 -3.34 18.20 -3.84
N LYS A 66 -4.34 18.97 -4.28
CA LYS A 66 -5.41 18.45 -5.14
C LYS A 66 -4.86 17.92 -6.46
N TRP A 67 -5.56 16.92 -6.99
CA TRP A 67 -5.42 16.46 -8.36
C TRP A 67 -6.66 16.87 -9.14
N ASP A 68 -6.48 17.31 -10.38
CA ASP A 68 -7.56 17.71 -11.28
C ASP A 68 -8.30 16.52 -11.91
N GLY A 69 -7.84 15.29 -11.67
CA GLY A 69 -8.38 14.06 -12.25
C GLY A 69 -8.03 13.87 -13.72
N LYS A 70 -7.19 14.72 -14.31
CA LYS A 70 -6.88 14.73 -15.75
C LYS A 70 -5.38 14.76 -16.05
N THR A 71 -4.60 15.44 -15.22
CA THR A 71 -3.16 15.56 -15.38
C THR A 71 -2.52 14.19 -15.20
N ILE A 72 -1.87 13.70 -16.26
CA ILE A 72 -1.03 12.51 -16.21
C ILE A 72 0.42 12.95 -16.06
N TYR A 73 1.07 12.48 -15.00
CA TYR A 73 2.47 12.76 -14.71
C TYR A 73 3.34 11.75 -15.46
N ASP A 74 3.89 12.18 -16.59
CA ASP A 74 4.76 11.37 -17.43
C ASP A 74 6.20 11.33 -16.87
N PRO A 75 6.66 10.18 -16.36
CA PRO A 75 7.98 10.05 -15.74
C PRO A 75 9.13 10.21 -16.73
N THR A 76 8.90 10.11 -18.04
CA THR A 76 9.94 10.31 -19.07
C THR A 76 10.25 11.78 -19.31
N LYS A 77 9.36 12.68 -18.88
CA LYS A 77 9.46 14.14 -19.08
C LYS A 77 9.93 14.88 -17.83
N MET A 78 10.31 14.14 -16.78
CA MET A 78 10.62 14.69 -15.48
C MET A 78 11.90 14.08 -14.93
N THR A 79 12.71 14.90 -14.27
CA THR A 79 13.74 14.36 -13.38
C THR A 79 13.08 13.62 -12.22
N LYS A 80 13.83 12.74 -11.54
CA LYS A 80 13.36 12.05 -10.32
C LYS A 80 12.74 13.00 -9.30
N SER A 81 13.38 14.14 -9.04
CA SER A 81 12.89 15.14 -8.07
C SER A 81 11.60 15.80 -8.51
N GLN A 82 11.49 16.19 -9.79
CA GLN A 82 10.26 16.77 -10.35
C GLN A 82 9.10 15.77 -10.32
N PHE A 83 9.36 14.51 -10.66
CA PHE A 83 8.35 13.46 -10.62
C PHE A 83 7.88 13.20 -9.18
N PHE A 84 8.82 13.10 -8.23
CA PHE A 84 8.49 13.02 -6.82
C PHE A 84 7.63 14.20 -6.35
N ALA A 85 8.03 15.45 -6.60
CA ALA A 85 7.25 16.62 -6.17
C ALA A 85 5.86 16.70 -6.84
N SER A 86 5.74 16.15 -8.05
CA SER A 86 4.48 16.08 -8.79
C SER A 86 3.52 15.06 -8.18
N ILE A 87 4.00 13.87 -7.80
CA ILE A 87 3.17 12.80 -7.21
C ILE A 87 2.98 12.98 -5.70
N CYS A 88 4.03 13.39 -5.01
CA CYS A 88 4.14 13.51 -3.56
C CYS A 88 4.56 14.93 -3.16
N PRO A 89 3.63 15.89 -3.04
CA PRO A 89 3.93 17.24 -2.53
C PRO A 89 4.64 17.25 -1.16
N SER A 90 4.57 16.14 -0.42
CA SER A 90 5.46 15.82 0.70
C SER A 90 5.45 14.30 0.93
N ALA A 91 6.34 13.80 1.79
CA ALA A 91 6.35 12.38 2.18
C ALA A 91 5.00 11.87 2.75
N ASP A 92 4.19 12.73 3.37
CA ASP A 92 2.90 12.36 3.95
C ASP A 92 1.70 12.50 3.00
N ARG A 93 1.91 13.13 1.83
CA ARG A 93 0.82 13.53 0.95
C ARG A 93 1.10 13.05 -0.45
N VAL A 94 0.35 12.06 -0.88
CA VAL A 94 0.16 11.76 -2.31
C VAL A 94 -0.88 12.76 -2.86
N ARG A 95 -0.58 13.36 -4.01
CA ARG A 95 -1.47 14.32 -4.66
C ARG A 95 -2.84 13.70 -4.91
N GLY A 96 -3.92 14.37 -4.51
CA GLY A 96 -5.32 13.94 -4.69
C GLY A 96 -5.81 12.88 -3.70
N ILE A 97 -4.96 12.37 -2.79
CA ILE A 97 -5.35 11.23 -1.93
C ILE A 97 -6.48 11.58 -0.96
N ARG A 98 -6.55 12.85 -0.53
CA ARG A 98 -7.61 13.34 0.35
C ARG A 98 -8.98 13.28 -0.33
N GLU A 99 -9.05 13.75 -1.57
CA GLU A 99 -10.28 13.73 -2.36
C GLU A 99 -10.73 12.30 -2.63
N VAL A 100 -9.79 11.39 -2.91
CA VAL A 100 -10.08 9.96 -3.06
C VAL A 100 -10.64 9.37 -1.78
N PHE A 101 -10.01 9.64 -0.62
CA PHE A 101 -10.50 9.15 0.66
C PHE A 101 -11.96 9.53 0.90
N TYR A 102 -12.31 10.81 0.75
CA TYR A 102 -13.69 11.26 0.98
C TYR A 102 -14.67 10.81 -0.11
N LYS A 103 -14.20 10.60 -1.33
CA LYS A 103 -15.05 10.06 -2.41
C LYS A 103 -15.41 8.60 -2.19
N THR A 104 -14.48 7.78 -1.69
CA THR A 104 -14.70 6.34 -1.49
C THR A 104 -15.19 6.01 -0.09
N ASN A 105 -15.06 6.93 0.87
CA ASN A 105 -15.43 6.78 2.27
C ASN A 105 -15.04 5.40 2.84
N PRO A 106 -13.73 5.06 2.85
CA PRO A 106 -13.30 3.68 3.05
C PRO A 106 -13.51 3.17 4.48
N PHE A 107 -13.70 4.07 5.46
CA PHE A 107 -13.88 3.73 6.87
C PHE A 107 -15.28 4.11 7.31
N LYS A 108 -16.02 3.14 7.87
CA LYS A 108 -17.33 3.39 8.49
C LYS A 108 -17.20 4.24 9.75
N ASP A 109 -16.14 4.01 10.53
CA ASP A 109 -15.73 4.85 11.66
C ASP A 109 -14.27 5.28 11.46
N ASN A 110 -14.06 6.56 11.12
CA ASN A 110 -12.72 7.09 10.94
C ASN A 110 -11.84 6.96 12.19
N LYS A 111 -12.40 6.85 13.39
CA LYS A 111 -11.61 6.65 14.62
C LYS A 111 -11.16 5.20 14.80
N ASN A 112 -11.94 4.25 14.29
CA ASN A 112 -11.72 2.81 14.49
C ASN A 112 -11.86 2.02 13.19
N PRO A 113 -11.10 2.34 12.12
CA PRO A 113 -11.10 1.50 10.92
C PRO A 113 -10.74 0.06 11.23
N THR A 114 -11.48 -0.85 10.63
CA THR A 114 -11.26 -2.29 10.67
C THR A 114 -10.12 -2.70 9.73
N LYS A 115 -9.60 -3.92 9.91
CA LYS A 115 -8.57 -4.47 9.03
C LYS A 115 -9.05 -4.60 7.58
N ALA A 116 -10.28 -5.05 7.36
CA ALA A 116 -10.85 -5.18 6.01
C ALA A 116 -10.96 -3.83 5.29
N GLU A 117 -11.41 -2.80 6.01
CA GLU A 117 -11.47 -1.42 5.49
C GLU A 117 -10.08 -0.87 5.16
N LEU A 118 -9.06 -1.20 5.96
CA LEU A 118 -7.67 -0.83 5.69
C LEU A 118 -7.09 -1.56 4.48
N ASP A 119 -7.36 -2.86 4.34
CA ASP A 119 -6.94 -3.64 3.18
C ASP A 119 -7.52 -3.04 1.89
N GLU A 120 -8.79 -2.66 1.92
CA GLU A 120 -9.47 -2.01 0.79
C GLU A 120 -8.95 -0.59 0.55
N TRP A 121 -8.73 0.20 1.60
CA TRP A 121 -8.14 1.52 1.48
C TRP A 121 -6.78 1.48 0.77
N HIS A 122 -5.89 0.54 1.16
CA HIS A 122 -4.59 0.41 0.50
C HIS A 122 -4.73 0.07 -0.99
N ARG A 123 -5.68 -0.79 -1.36
CA ARG A 123 -5.97 -1.11 -2.78
C ARG A 123 -6.41 0.14 -3.55
N ILE A 124 -7.36 0.89 -3.01
CA ILE A 124 -7.86 2.16 -3.59
C ILE A 124 -6.71 3.15 -3.75
N ALA A 125 -5.89 3.31 -2.72
CA ALA A 125 -4.81 4.27 -2.67
C ALA A 125 -3.67 3.97 -3.66
N ILE A 126 -3.31 2.70 -3.83
CA ILE A 126 -2.33 2.26 -4.84
C ILE A 126 -2.88 2.51 -6.25
N ASN A 127 -4.16 2.19 -6.49
CA ASN A 127 -4.80 2.44 -7.78
C ASN A 127 -4.91 3.93 -8.11
N HIS A 128 -5.08 4.77 -7.09
CA HIS A 128 -4.97 6.22 -7.26
C HIS A 128 -3.57 6.65 -7.72
N VAL A 129 -2.51 6.14 -7.09
CA VAL A 129 -1.12 6.40 -7.54
C VAL A 129 -0.88 5.93 -8.97
N ARG A 130 -1.47 4.79 -9.37
CA ARG A 130 -1.46 4.32 -10.77
C ARG A 130 -2.18 5.26 -11.72
N ALA A 131 -3.33 5.79 -11.31
CA ALA A 131 -4.08 6.75 -12.12
C ALA A 131 -3.29 8.04 -12.38
N LEU A 132 -2.48 8.51 -11.42
CA LEU A 132 -1.61 9.68 -11.60
C LEU A 132 -0.61 9.51 -12.75
N VAL A 133 -0.25 8.28 -13.11
CA VAL A 133 0.65 7.93 -14.23
C VAL A 133 -0.10 7.24 -15.39
N GLY A 134 -1.42 7.44 -15.48
CA GLY A 134 -2.23 6.95 -16.60
C GLY A 134 -2.53 5.45 -16.58
N TYR A 135 -2.17 4.72 -15.52
CA TYR A 135 -2.46 3.28 -15.39
C TYR A 135 -3.90 3.06 -14.90
N THR A 136 -4.86 3.42 -15.75
CA THR A 136 -6.30 3.46 -15.43
C THR A 136 -7.10 2.30 -16.02
N SER A 137 -6.52 1.51 -16.94
CA SER A 137 -7.19 0.36 -17.51
C SER A 137 -7.45 -0.73 -16.46
N ALA A 138 -8.48 -1.54 -16.67
CA ALA A 138 -8.94 -2.54 -15.71
C ALA A 138 -7.88 -3.59 -15.39
N ASP A 139 -7.11 -4.02 -16.39
CA ASP A 139 -5.97 -4.93 -16.26
C ASP A 139 -4.82 -4.33 -15.44
N ARG A 140 -4.77 -3.00 -15.29
CA ARG A 140 -3.76 -2.28 -14.51
C ARG A 140 -4.15 -1.98 -13.08
N GLN A 141 -5.36 -2.35 -12.66
CA GLN A 141 -5.80 -2.17 -11.28
C GLN A 141 -5.22 -3.27 -10.38
N ILE A 142 -4.65 -2.86 -9.26
CA ILE A 142 -4.11 -3.79 -8.27
C ILE A 142 -5.23 -4.50 -7.51
N GLN A 143 -4.97 -5.75 -7.16
CA GLN A 143 -5.87 -6.61 -6.40
C GLN A 143 -5.23 -7.07 -5.10
N LYS A 144 -6.05 -7.22 -4.05
CA LYS A 144 -5.64 -7.82 -2.77
C LYS A 144 -5.38 -9.32 -2.99
N ASP A 145 -4.37 -9.88 -2.33
CA ASP A 145 -4.05 -11.32 -2.40
C ASP A 145 -3.82 -11.89 -0.99
N GLN A 146 -4.67 -12.84 -0.57
CA GLN A 146 -4.68 -13.34 0.81
C GLN A 146 -3.30 -13.86 1.22
N CYS A 147 -2.60 -14.55 0.32
CA CYS A 147 -1.28 -15.09 0.58
C CYS A 147 -0.21 -14.02 0.73
N MET A 148 -0.26 -12.94 -0.06
CA MET A 148 0.69 -11.85 0.10
C MET A 148 0.53 -11.13 1.45
N PHE A 149 -0.71 -10.96 1.94
CA PHE A 149 -0.94 -10.38 3.27
C PHE A 149 -0.37 -11.27 4.38
N LYS A 150 -0.58 -12.59 4.33
CA LYS A 150 -0.01 -13.50 5.33
C LYS A 150 1.50 -13.60 5.24
N ARG A 151 2.07 -13.70 4.02
CA ARG A 151 3.52 -13.74 3.80
C ARG A 151 4.20 -12.45 4.24
N ALA A 152 3.53 -11.30 4.15
CA ALA A 152 4.03 -10.07 4.73
C ALA A 152 4.06 -10.14 6.27
N LEU A 153 2.97 -10.62 6.88
CA LEU A 153 2.88 -10.77 8.35
C LEU A 153 3.89 -11.79 8.90
N TRP A 154 3.98 -12.99 8.34
CA TRP A 154 4.95 -14.00 8.78
C TRP A 154 6.39 -13.50 8.64
N GLY A 155 6.64 -12.68 7.62
CA GLY A 155 7.90 -11.97 7.49
C GLY A 155 8.16 -11.06 8.68
N ASP A 156 7.22 -10.17 9.01
CA ASP A 156 7.40 -9.28 10.16
C ASP A 156 7.50 -10.04 11.50
N GLU A 157 6.67 -11.05 11.72
CA GLU A 157 6.76 -11.90 12.91
C GLU A 157 8.13 -12.55 13.05
N ARG A 158 8.69 -13.07 11.94
CA ARG A 158 10.03 -13.65 11.96
C ARG A 158 11.13 -12.60 12.10
N LYS A 159 10.93 -11.39 11.55
CA LYS A 159 11.89 -10.30 11.69
C LYS A 159 11.97 -9.81 13.13
N PHE A 160 10.83 -9.67 13.79
CA PHE A 160 10.70 -8.92 15.04
C PHE A 160 10.45 -9.79 16.28
N THR A 161 10.29 -11.10 16.11
CA THR A 161 10.16 -12.07 17.20
C THR A 161 11.03 -13.29 16.95
N THR A 162 11.07 -14.22 17.91
CA THR A 162 11.72 -15.54 17.77
C THR A 162 10.70 -16.68 17.67
N MET A 163 9.40 -16.38 17.53
CA MET A 163 8.33 -17.38 17.69
C MET A 163 8.41 -18.53 16.68
N TRP A 164 9.02 -18.28 15.52
CA TRP A 164 9.18 -19.26 14.46
C TRP A 164 10.47 -20.07 14.57
N ASP A 165 11.47 -19.59 15.31
CA ASP A 165 12.87 -20.05 15.15
C ASP A 165 13.09 -21.48 15.67
N ALA A 166 12.39 -21.88 16.73
CA ALA A 166 12.51 -23.22 17.30
C ALA A 166 11.94 -24.30 16.35
N LYS A 167 10.83 -24.00 15.66
CA LYS A 167 10.15 -24.94 14.75
C LYS A 167 10.69 -24.86 13.32
N TYR A 168 11.14 -23.69 12.90
CA TYR A 168 11.71 -23.42 11.58
C TYR A 168 13.15 -22.89 11.73
N PRO A 169 14.12 -23.77 12.07
CA PRO A 169 15.52 -23.37 12.19
C PRO A 169 16.12 -23.06 10.80
N GLY A 170 17.33 -22.51 10.78
CA GLY A 170 18.07 -22.24 9.55
C GLY A 170 19.22 -21.28 9.77
N THR A 171 19.80 -20.79 8.68
CA THR A 171 20.90 -19.82 8.73
C THR A 171 20.38 -18.45 9.12
N ASN A 172 20.91 -17.87 10.21
CA ASN A 172 20.55 -16.53 10.65
C ASN A 172 20.81 -15.49 9.55
N GLY A 173 19.84 -14.63 9.29
CA GLY A 173 19.89 -13.60 8.26
C GLY A 173 19.64 -14.08 6.83
N SER A 174 19.32 -15.36 6.62
CA SER A 174 18.93 -15.86 5.29
C SER A 174 17.48 -15.51 4.96
N ALA A 175 17.13 -15.55 3.67
CA ALA A 175 15.79 -15.22 3.20
C ALA A 175 14.68 -16.12 3.78
N ALA A 176 15.00 -17.32 4.26
CA ALA A 176 14.05 -18.25 4.88
C ALA A 176 14.47 -18.69 6.29
N GLY A 177 15.45 -18.02 6.89
CA GLY A 177 15.99 -18.38 8.21
C GLY A 177 15.57 -17.42 9.32
N PRO A 178 16.03 -17.68 10.56
CA PRO A 178 15.92 -16.74 11.67
C PRO A 178 16.49 -15.37 11.33
N CYS A 179 16.00 -14.34 12.01
CA CYS A 179 16.27 -12.95 11.65
C CYS A 179 16.70 -12.05 12.79
N GLN A 180 16.46 -12.46 14.03
CA GLN A 180 16.87 -11.72 15.21
C GLN A 180 18.40 -11.62 15.27
N GLY A 181 18.88 -10.39 15.42
CA GLY A 181 20.32 -10.07 15.37
C GLY A 181 20.91 -9.92 13.96
N SER A 182 20.15 -10.18 12.88
CA SER A 182 20.63 -9.94 11.52
C SER A 182 20.40 -8.50 11.04
N SER A 183 21.42 -7.93 10.39
CA SER A 183 21.33 -6.67 9.66
C SER A 183 20.67 -6.78 8.29
N ASN A 184 20.42 -8.00 7.79
CA ASN A 184 19.74 -8.19 6.51
C ASN A 184 18.27 -7.76 6.62
N ALA A 185 17.89 -6.77 5.81
CA ALA A 185 16.51 -6.26 5.71
C ALA A 185 15.57 -7.25 4.99
N HIS A 186 16.13 -8.14 4.16
CA HIS A 186 15.44 -9.17 3.40
C HIS A 186 15.69 -10.58 3.93
N CYS A 187 16.12 -10.72 5.19
CA CYS A 187 15.93 -12.02 5.83
C CYS A 187 14.41 -12.30 5.86
N GLU A 188 13.91 -13.51 6.12
CA GLU A 188 12.47 -13.86 6.05
C GLU A 188 11.72 -13.66 4.71
N ALA A 189 12.32 -13.07 3.67
CA ALA A 189 11.66 -12.70 2.42
C ALA A 189 10.94 -13.88 1.73
N SER A 190 11.46 -15.09 1.89
CA SER A 190 10.91 -16.34 1.36
C SER A 190 10.33 -17.27 2.44
N PHE A 191 10.25 -16.85 3.70
CA PHE A 191 9.67 -17.67 4.76
C PHE A 191 8.18 -17.91 4.51
N ILE A 192 7.79 -19.19 4.58
CA ILE A 192 6.42 -19.67 4.53
C ILE A 192 6.35 -20.84 5.54
N PRO A 193 5.50 -20.78 6.58
CA PRO A 193 5.34 -21.88 7.53
C PRO A 193 4.59 -23.06 6.88
N SER A 194 4.53 -24.19 7.57
CA SER A 194 3.81 -25.39 7.08
C SER A 194 2.30 -25.14 7.02
N ALA A 195 1.56 -25.97 6.29
CA ALA A 195 0.12 -25.81 6.10
C ALA A 195 -0.63 -25.76 7.45
N GLU A 196 -0.21 -26.56 8.43
CA GLU A 196 -0.81 -26.60 9.76
C GLU A 196 -0.62 -25.26 10.51
N ASP A 197 0.56 -24.65 10.39
CA ASP A 197 0.87 -23.38 11.06
C ASP A 197 0.33 -22.16 10.30
N GLN A 198 -0.01 -22.34 9.02
CA GLN A 198 -0.73 -21.36 8.23
C GLN A 198 -2.21 -21.28 8.63
N ALA A 199 -2.84 -22.41 8.96
CA ALA A 199 -4.28 -22.50 9.19
C ALA A 199 -4.85 -21.45 10.17
N PRO A 200 -4.20 -21.14 11.32
CA PRO A 200 -4.70 -20.11 12.24
C PRO A 200 -4.81 -18.71 11.63
N TYR A 201 -4.06 -18.42 10.56
CA TYR A 201 -4.04 -17.10 9.93
C TYR A 201 -5.20 -16.88 8.96
N PHE A 202 -5.93 -17.93 8.59
CA PHE A 202 -7.06 -17.91 7.66
C PHE A 202 -8.38 -18.04 8.40
N SER A 203 -9.38 -17.26 8.00
CA SER A 203 -10.74 -17.33 8.55
C SER A 203 -11.53 -18.42 7.83
N GLY A 204 -11.34 -19.68 8.22
CA GLY A 204 -12.18 -20.81 7.79
C GLY A 204 -11.99 -21.27 6.34
N THR A 205 -10.98 -20.78 5.62
CA THR A 205 -10.62 -21.28 4.29
C THR A 205 -9.53 -22.34 4.39
N GLU A 206 -9.64 -23.44 3.65
CA GLU A 206 -8.56 -24.44 3.47
C GLU A 206 -7.46 -23.90 2.52
N LEU A 207 -7.15 -22.61 2.60
CA LEU A 207 -6.14 -21.99 1.77
C LEU A 207 -4.75 -22.28 2.34
N VAL A 208 -3.87 -22.83 1.52
CA VAL A 208 -2.45 -23.00 1.83
C VAL A 208 -1.62 -22.19 0.84
N CYS A 209 -0.90 -21.21 1.36
CA CYS A 209 0.00 -20.38 0.58
C CYS A 209 1.29 -21.12 0.26
N LYS A 210 1.72 -20.95 -1.00
CA LYS A 210 2.94 -21.54 -1.54
C LYS A 210 3.92 -20.45 -1.96
N ALA A 211 5.16 -20.86 -2.17
CA ALA A 211 6.15 -19.99 -2.79
C ALA A 211 5.68 -19.63 -4.21
N THR A 212 5.61 -18.34 -4.49
CA THR A 212 5.30 -17.79 -5.81
C THR A 212 6.32 -16.72 -6.15
N ALA A 213 6.59 -16.56 -7.46
CA ALA A 213 7.37 -15.45 -7.96
C ALA A 213 6.73 -14.11 -7.55
N GLY A 214 7.54 -13.09 -7.34
CA GLY A 214 7.06 -11.82 -6.82
C GLY A 214 8.18 -10.85 -6.48
N SER A 215 7.83 -9.85 -5.69
CA SER A 215 8.75 -8.83 -5.19
C SER A 215 8.43 -8.52 -3.74
N GLU A 216 9.44 -8.12 -2.96
CA GLU A 216 9.28 -7.63 -1.59
C GLU A 216 9.83 -6.20 -1.50
N GLY A 217 9.22 -5.39 -0.65
CA GLY A 217 9.84 -4.19 -0.10
C GLY A 217 9.65 -4.10 1.41
N VAL A 218 10.68 -3.64 2.12
CA VAL A 218 10.63 -3.34 3.56
C VAL A 218 10.89 -1.86 3.75
N PHE A 219 9.89 -1.13 4.24
CA PHE A 219 9.89 0.33 4.28
C PHE A 219 9.79 0.82 5.73
N SER A 220 10.78 1.60 6.16
CA SER A 220 10.88 2.17 7.51
C SER A 220 10.52 3.66 7.58
N GLY A 221 9.99 4.21 6.48
CA GLY A 221 9.52 5.59 6.40
C GLY A 221 8.34 5.91 7.34
N PRO A 222 7.28 5.07 7.40
CA PRO A 222 6.11 5.37 8.21
C PRO A 222 6.40 5.46 9.71
N LYS A 223 5.55 6.21 10.42
CA LYS A 223 5.57 6.32 11.88
C LYS A 223 4.29 5.75 12.49
N SER A 224 4.39 5.23 13.70
CA SER A 224 3.29 4.55 14.38
C SER A 224 2.13 5.49 14.70
N ASN A 225 2.42 6.76 14.99
CA ASN A 225 1.44 7.83 15.23
C ASN A 225 0.86 8.51 13.97
N ILE A 226 1.19 8.05 12.76
CA ILE A 226 0.59 8.60 11.54
C ILE A 226 -0.78 7.95 11.28
N PRO A 227 -1.86 8.71 11.03
CA PRO A 227 -3.17 8.20 10.63
C PRO A 227 -3.14 7.19 9.47
N TRP A 228 -4.07 6.24 9.47
CA TRP A 228 -4.08 5.16 8.47
C TRP A 228 -4.30 5.65 7.05
N SER A 229 -5.06 6.74 6.87
CA SER A 229 -5.28 7.37 5.56
C SER A 229 -3.96 7.69 4.84
N ILE A 230 -2.90 8.05 5.56
CA ILE A 230 -1.63 8.51 4.99
C ILE A 230 -0.41 7.70 5.43
N LYS A 231 -0.56 6.71 6.33
CA LYS A 231 0.58 5.92 6.86
C LYS A 231 1.36 5.24 5.73
N TRP A 232 0.67 4.67 4.75
CA TRP A 232 1.28 4.03 3.59
C TRP A 232 1.98 5.05 2.66
N SER A 233 1.49 6.30 2.60
CA SER A 233 2.04 7.35 1.72
C SER A 233 3.51 7.60 2.03
N ARG A 234 3.91 7.58 3.30
CA ARG A 234 5.31 7.78 3.69
C ARG A 234 6.23 6.65 3.26
N ALA A 235 5.74 5.41 3.18
CA ALA A 235 6.52 4.32 2.59
C ALA A 235 6.73 4.57 1.09
N PHE A 236 5.63 4.76 0.35
CA PHE A 236 5.68 4.98 -1.09
C PHE A 236 6.47 6.23 -1.48
N CYS A 237 6.14 7.40 -0.92
CA CYS A 237 6.74 8.67 -1.28
C CYS A 237 8.23 8.75 -0.95
N ASN A 238 8.69 8.19 0.19
CA ASN A 238 10.12 8.16 0.50
C ASN A 238 10.89 7.28 -0.49
N THR A 239 10.35 6.12 -0.85
CA THR A 239 10.96 5.25 -1.87
C THR A 239 10.95 5.92 -3.24
N LEU A 240 9.86 6.62 -3.59
CA LEU A 240 9.77 7.37 -4.84
C LEU A 240 10.81 8.51 -4.89
N ALA A 241 11.01 9.23 -3.80
CA ALA A 241 12.06 10.26 -3.70
C ALA A 241 13.46 9.66 -3.89
N ALA A 242 13.72 8.52 -3.26
CA ALA A 242 15.02 7.86 -3.29
C ALA A 242 15.34 7.27 -4.68
N GLU A 243 14.39 6.55 -5.28
CA GLU A 243 14.66 5.71 -6.45
C GLU A 243 14.04 6.22 -7.74
N GLY A 244 13.00 7.06 -7.66
CA GLY A 244 12.23 7.50 -8.82
C GLY A 244 11.34 6.40 -9.39
N PHE A 245 10.66 6.71 -10.49
CA PHE A 245 9.69 5.81 -11.11
C PHE A 245 10.28 4.44 -11.51
N TRP A 246 11.57 4.40 -11.86
CA TRP A 246 12.31 3.20 -12.27
C TRP A 246 13.01 2.46 -11.13
N GLY A 247 12.74 2.85 -9.89
CA GLY A 247 13.26 2.19 -8.70
C GLY A 247 12.83 0.73 -8.61
N GLY A 248 13.75 -0.13 -8.17
CA GLY A 248 13.46 -1.55 -7.96
C GLY A 248 12.36 -1.79 -6.92
N HIS A 249 12.27 -0.92 -5.90
CA HIS A 249 11.21 -0.99 -4.88
C HIS A 249 9.98 -0.16 -5.26
N VAL A 250 10.10 0.76 -6.22
CA VAL A 250 9.00 1.59 -6.73
C VAL A 250 8.19 0.84 -7.80
N GLY A 251 8.86 0.10 -8.69
CA GLY A 251 8.23 -0.60 -9.81
C GLY A 251 7.01 -1.45 -9.42
N PRO A 252 7.07 -2.28 -8.36
CA PRO A 252 5.93 -3.11 -7.97
C PRO A 252 4.64 -2.34 -7.66
N TRP A 253 4.73 -1.12 -7.12
CA TRP A 253 3.56 -0.26 -6.88
C TRP A 253 2.79 0.03 -8.17
N PHE A 254 3.49 0.14 -9.29
CA PHE A 254 2.91 0.47 -10.60
C PHE A 254 2.63 -0.75 -11.48
N HIS A 255 3.41 -1.83 -11.33
CA HIS A 255 3.46 -2.88 -12.35
C HIS A 255 2.98 -4.26 -11.88
N ARG A 256 2.82 -4.51 -10.58
CA ARG A 256 2.37 -5.83 -10.09
C ARG A 256 0.85 -5.91 -10.01
N GLU A 257 0.29 -7.03 -10.44
CA GLU A 257 -1.15 -7.25 -10.40
C GLU A 257 -1.71 -7.34 -8.97
N LYS A 258 -0.94 -7.95 -8.05
CA LYS A 258 -1.46 -8.37 -6.74
C LYS A 258 -0.56 -7.98 -5.58
N PHE A 259 -1.16 -7.80 -4.40
CA PHE A 259 -0.43 -7.36 -3.21
C PHE A 259 -0.92 -7.86 -1.87
N GLY A 260 -0.05 -7.69 -0.87
CA GLY A 260 -0.42 -7.68 0.53
C GLY A 260 0.59 -6.95 1.41
N PHE A 261 0.06 -6.32 2.45
CA PHE A 261 0.82 -5.47 3.37
C PHE A 261 0.78 -6.01 4.79
N SER A 262 1.88 -5.80 5.50
CA SER A 262 1.93 -5.90 6.95
C SER A 262 2.60 -4.65 7.51
N PHE A 263 2.06 -4.14 8.61
CA PHE A 263 2.65 -3.06 9.36
C PHE A 263 3.06 -3.57 10.74
N TRP A 264 4.28 -3.22 11.15
CA TRP A 264 4.83 -3.55 12.46
C TRP A 264 5.31 -2.31 13.20
N ASP A 265 4.93 -2.16 14.46
CA ASP A 265 5.43 -1.10 15.33
C ASP A 265 6.72 -1.55 16.02
N LYS A 266 7.87 -0.98 15.63
CA LYS A 266 9.19 -1.42 16.11
C LYS A 266 9.38 -1.25 17.63
N ASP A 267 8.73 -0.24 18.20
CA ASP A 267 8.79 0.08 19.62
C ASP A 267 7.40 0.54 20.10
N ILE A 268 6.67 -0.40 20.71
CA ILE A 268 5.30 -0.17 21.18
C ILE A 268 5.21 0.92 22.25
N ASN A 269 6.29 1.19 23.00
CA ASN A 269 6.30 2.16 24.08
C ASN A 269 6.62 3.59 23.60
N ASN A 270 7.19 3.74 22.40
CA ASN A 270 7.49 5.04 21.80
C ASN A 270 6.35 5.50 20.87
N ASN A 271 5.64 6.57 21.24
CA ASN A 271 4.54 7.10 20.41
C ASN A 271 4.98 7.50 18.99
N ASN A 272 6.24 7.94 18.82
CA ASN A 272 6.82 8.31 17.53
C ASN A 272 7.72 7.20 16.93
N SER A 273 7.48 5.95 17.33
CA SER A 273 8.16 4.77 16.80
C SER A 273 8.03 4.68 15.27
N THR A 274 9.02 4.03 14.65
CA THR A 274 8.92 3.65 13.25
C THR A 274 7.92 2.51 13.10
N ALA A 275 6.95 2.72 12.20
CA ALA A 275 6.09 1.67 11.70
C ALA A 275 6.72 1.10 10.43
N VAL A 276 7.18 -0.15 10.49
CA VAL A 276 7.74 -0.84 9.33
C VAL A 276 6.59 -1.37 8.48
N LEU A 277 6.56 -1.00 7.20
CA LEU A 277 5.68 -1.61 6.21
C LEU A 277 6.48 -2.68 5.48
N ARG A 278 6.04 -3.93 5.57
CA ARG A 278 6.44 -4.98 4.62
C ARG A 278 5.39 -5.11 3.53
N ALA A 279 5.82 -4.91 2.30
CA ALA A 279 5.03 -5.13 1.11
C ALA A 279 5.46 -6.40 0.39
N LYS A 280 4.49 -7.23 0.04
CA LYS A 280 4.67 -8.38 -0.86
C LYS A 280 3.83 -8.17 -2.11
N TRP A 281 4.40 -8.48 -3.26
CA TRP A 281 3.76 -8.33 -4.56
C TRP A 281 3.87 -9.62 -5.36
N THR A 282 2.80 -9.96 -6.08
CA THR A 282 2.73 -11.18 -6.91
C THR A 282 1.88 -10.92 -8.16
N GLY A 283 1.56 -11.99 -8.89
CA GLY A 283 0.79 -11.95 -10.12
C GLY A 283 1.59 -11.43 -11.31
N THR A 284 0.86 -11.10 -12.37
CA THR A 284 1.44 -10.66 -13.64
C THR A 284 2.25 -9.39 -13.44
N LEU A 285 3.47 -9.37 -14.01
CA LEU A 285 4.27 -8.17 -14.13
C LEU A 285 3.87 -7.45 -15.40
N MET A 286 3.19 -6.32 -15.25
CA MET A 286 2.68 -5.56 -16.38
C MET A 286 3.79 -4.72 -17.03
N PRO A 287 3.89 -4.71 -18.37
CA PRO A 287 4.81 -3.82 -19.06
C PRO A 287 4.56 -2.36 -18.71
N SER A 288 5.64 -1.59 -18.62
CA SER A 288 5.55 -0.14 -18.46
C SER A 288 4.91 0.50 -19.71
N LEU A 289 4.05 1.51 -19.52
CA LEU A 289 3.59 2.35 -20.64
C LEU A 289 4.67 3.32 -21.12
N TYR A 290 5.68 3.53 -20.29
CA TYR A 290 6.74 4.50 -20.53
C TYR A 290 8.05 3.78 -20.82
N PRO A 291 8.80 4.18 -21.87
CA PRO A 291 10.13 3.64 -22.12
C PRO A 291 11.06 4.02 -20.97
N LYS A 292 11.94 3.10 -20.60
CA LYS A 292 13.04 3.40 -19.69
C LYS A 292 14.05 4.28 -20.46
N PRO A 293 14.42 5.47 -19.95
CA PRO A 293 15.42 6.34 -20.54
C PRO A 293 16.83 5.73 -20.46
#